data_AF-A0ABC8DA34-F1
#
_entry.id   AF-A0ABC8DA34-F1
#
_cell.length_a   1.000
_cell.length_b   1.000
_cell.length_c   1.000
_cell.angle_alpha   90.00
_cell.angle_beta   90.00
_cell.angle_gamma   90.00
#
_symmetry.space_group_name_H-M   'P 1'
#
loop_
_entity.id
_entity.type
_entity.pdbx_description
1 polymer ?
#
loop_
_entity_poly.entity_id
_entity_poly.type
_entity_poly.pdbx_seq_one_letter_code
_entity_poly.pdbx_strand_id
1 'polypeptide(L)'
;MDFPQLYNDPTLSQKRKGSIDDPYLSYSETLTVYNGRVLLTEVPNREYRVEVSGDSKEWREIEDGELEDNYFKVDYLMGVVFFNGSNEGKSLTFTYQGEGASFFPASRIWIKRQGNMVIETLQGLIDDAEDAIIRINERIAECERVTKRCIEITNWCRQATSDYEYVVENTRKIYKPSVYTFADIQTTYPNPLIGWTVAVKENKTVYRWDGFDWIDIGTSEAYEGFNILLSAVEPFNTNYVWYQDEGLIPEKQRVVISNVAPESGAVWYEID
;
A
#
# COMPACT_ATOMS: atom_id res chain seq x y z
N MET A 1 8.04 -17.36 -37.24
CA MET A 1 6.77 -17.76 -37.86
C MET A 1 7.00 -19.09 -38.55
N ASP A 2 6.49 -20.17 -37.97
CA ASP A 2 6.71 -21.53 -38.49
C ASP A 2 5.70 -21.79 -39.62
N PHE A 3 6.12 -21.52 -40.86
CA PHE A 3 5.30 -21.64 -42.08
C PHE A 3 4.56 -22.99 -42.29
N PRO A 4 5.01 -24.15 -41.76
CA PRO A 4 4.27 -25.40 -41.87
C PRO A 4 2.90 -25.40 -41.18
N GLN A 5 2.69 -24.58 -40.13
CA GLN A 5 1.39 -24.54 -39.42
C GLN A 5 0.28 -23.88 -40.26
N LEU A 6 0.62 -22.86 -41.05
CA LEU A 6 -0.32 -22.18 -41.96
C LEU A 6 -0.96 -23.11 -43.00
N TYR A 7 -0.28 -24.20 -43.37
CA TYR A 7 -0.80 -25.15 -44.37
C TYR A 7 -1.96 -26.02 -43.82
N ASN A 8 -2.07 -26.13 -42.50
CA ASN A 8 -3.07 -26.97 -41.83
C ASN A 8 -4.27 -26.19 -41.27
N ASP A 9 -4.34 -24.88 -41.53
CA ASP A 9 -5.45 -24.02 -41.12
C ASP A 9 -6.34 -23.66 -42.33
N PRO A 10 -7.35 -24.47 -42.68
CA PRO A 10 -8.26 -24.17 -43.78
C PRO A 10 -9.29 -23.10 -43.38
N THR A 11 -9.75 -22.33 -44.36
CA THR A 11 -11.02 -21.59 -44.23
C THR A 11 -12.15 -22.62 -44.20
N LEU A 12 -12.94 -22.62 -43.13
CA LEU A 12 -14.11 -23.47 -43.01
C LEU A 12 -15.32 -22.68 -43.45
N SER A 13 -16.08 -23.18 -44.42
CA SER A 13 -17.33 -22.55 -44.85
C SER A 13 -18.40 -23.62 -44.89
N GLN A 14 -19.49 -23.38 -44.18
CA GLN A 14 -20.68 -24.21 -44.23
C GLN A 14 -21.84 -23.34 -44.71
N LYS A 15 -22.51 -23.79 -45.77
CA LYS A 15 -23.75 -23.20 -46.23
C LYS A 15 -24.85 -24.26 -46.31
N ARG A 16 -25.93 -24.04 -45.59
CA ARG A 16 -27.11 -24.91 -45.52
C ARG A 16 -28.06 -24.58 -46.65
N LYS A 17 -28.71 -25.60 -47.22
CA LYS A 17 -29.66 -25.45 -48.34
C LYS A 17 -31.11 -25.26 -47.90
N GLY A 18 -31.44 -25.54 -46.64
CA GLY A 18 -32.82 -25.53 -46.15
C GLY A 18 -33.64 -26.72 -46.64
N SER A 19 -33.01 -27.77 -47.16
CA SER A 19 -33.68 -29.01 -47.57
C SER A 19 -33.88 -29.96 -46.37
N ILE A 20 -34.71 -30.99 -46.53
CA ILE A 20 -34.93 -32.02 -45.49
C ILE A 20 -33.59 -32.66 -45.05
N ASP A 21 -32.66 -32.88 -45.99
CA ASP A 21 -31.36 -33.49 -45.72
C ASP A 21 -30.29 -32.49 -45.21
N ASP A 22 -30.55 -31.18 -45.32
CA ASP A 22 -29.64 -30.10 -44.90
C ASP A 22 -30.45 -28.87 -44.46
N PRO A 23 -31.17 -28.99 -43.33
CA PRO A 23 -32.13 -27.98 -42.88
C PRO A 23 -31.42 -26.76 -42.29
N TYR A 24 -32.10 -25.61 -42.32
CA TYR A 24 -31.69 -24.46 -41.53
C TYR A 24 -31.78 -24.77 -40.03
N LEU A 25 -30.95 -24.09 -39.23
CA LEU A 25 -30.96 -24.24 -37.78
C LEU A 25 -31.64 -23.04 -37.14
N SER A 26 -32.59 -23.29 -36.24
CA SER A 26 -33.19 -22.25 -35.42
C SER A 26 -32.22 -21.82 -34.31
N TYR A 27 -31.88 -20.54 -34.27
CA TYR A 27 -31.10 -19.94 -33.20
C TYR A 27 -31.99 -19.05 -32.32
N SER A 28 -31.70 -19.06 -31.02
CA SER A 28 -32.18 -18.07 -30.06
C SER A 28 -31.03 -17.76 -29.12
N GLU A 29 -30.38 -16.61 -29.34
CA GLU A 29 -29.16 -16.22 -28.61
C GLU A 29 -29.29 -14.81 -28.04
N THR A 30 -28.75 -14.60 -26.83
CA THR A 30 -28.71 -13.29 -26.19
C THR A 30 -27.30 -12.71 -26.35
N LEU A 31 -27.19 -11.61 -27.10
CA LEU A 31 -25.94 -10.98 -27.44
C LEU A 31 -25.95 -9.50 -27.04
N THR A 32 -24.78 -8.99 -26.68
CA THR A 32 -24.60 -7.58 -26.30
C THR A 32 -24.19 -6.75 -27.50
N VAL A 33 -24.85 -5.60 -27.68
CA VAL A 33 -24.47 -4.62 -28.71
C VAL A 33 -23.12 -4.01 -28.35
N TYR A 34 -22.15 -4.16 -29.25
CA TYR A 34 -20.80 -3.61 -29.09
C TYR A 34 -20.36 -2.86 -30.35
N ASN A 35 -19.92 -1.62 -30.19
CA ASN A 35 -19.63 -0.68 -31.27
C ASN A 35 -20.80 -0.56 -32.27
N GLY A 36 -22.02 -0.44 -31.76
CA GLY A 36 -23.23 -0.28 -32.56
C GLY A 36 -23.61 -1.51 -33.40
N ARG A 37 -23.05 -2.68 -33.12
CA ARG A 37 -23.33 -3.91 -33.87
C ARG A 37 -23.32 -5.17 -33.01
N VAL A 38 -23.92 -6.23 -33.55
CA VAL A 38 -23.93 -7.58 -33.03
C VAL A 38 -23.57 -8.54 -34.16
N LEU A 39 -22.68 -9.49 -33.89
CA LEU A 39 -22.35 -10.57 -34.82
C LEU A 39 -23.13 -11.82 -34.41
N LEU A 40 -23.97 -12.32 -35.30
CA LEU A 40 -24.73 -13.55 -35.09
C LEU A 40 -23.84 -14.78 -35.27
N THR A 41 -24.20 -15.89 -34.61
CA THR A 41 -23.45 -17.16 -34.71
C THR A 41 -23.44 -17.74 -36.13
N GLU A 42 -24.58 -17.71 -36.83
CA GLU A 42 -24.68 -18.07 -38.25
C GLU A 42 -25.27 -16.90 -39.07
N VAL A 43 -25.02 -16.90 -40.38
CA VAL A 43 -25.65 -15.93 -41.29
C VAL A 43 -27.15 -16.23 -41.34
N PRO A 44 -28.03 -15.27 -41.00
CA PRO A 44 -29.46 -15.51 -40.97
C PRO A 44 -30.02 -15.66 -42.39
N ASN A 45 -31.06 -16.46 -42.53
CA ASN A 45 -31.80 -16.58 -43.77
C ASN A 45 -32.68 -15.34 -43.98
N ARG A 46 -32.56 -14.72 -45.15
CA ARG A 46 -33.27 -13.47 -45.49
C ARG A 46 -34.78 -13.64 -45.59
N GLU A 47 -35.27 -14.81 -45.99
CA GLU A 47 -36.72 -15.05 -46.13
C GLU A 47 -37.41 -15.16 -44.76
N TYR A 48 -36.74 -15.76 -43.77
CA TYR A 48 -37.27 -15.90 -42.41
C TYR A 48 -37.03 -14.69 -41.51
N ARG A 49 -36.14 -13.77 -41.92
CA ARG A 49 -35.74 -12.55 -41.20
C ARG A 49 -35.19 -12.81 -39.79
N VAL A 50 -34.72 -11.76 -39.13
CA VAL A 50 -34.25 -11.81 -37.74
C VAL A 50 -35.26 -11.10 -36.85
N GLU A 51 -35.65 -11.76 -35.77
CA GLU A 51 -36.48 -11.16 -34.73
C GLU A 51 -35.60 -10.73 -33.55
N VAL A 52 -35.75 -9.48 -33.10
CA VAL A 52 -35.02 -8.92 -31.97
C VAL A 52 -35.99 -8.64 -30.83
N SER A 53 -35.63 -9.04 -29.62
CA SER A 53 -36.42 -8.80 -28.40
C SER A 53 -35.53 -8.35 -27.24
N GLY A 54 -36.10 -7.58 -26.31
CA GLY A 54 -35.37 -7.03 -25.17
C GLY A 54 -35.57 -5.52 -25.03
N ASP A 55 -35.04 -4.95 -23.93
CA ASP A 55 -35.13 -3.51 -23.62
C ASP A 55 -36.56 -2.95 -23.52
N SER A 56 -37.58 -3.81 -23.37
CA SER A 56 -39.01 -3.44 -23.34
C SER A 56 -39.46 -2.60 -24.54
N LYS A 57 -38.80 -2.78 -25.70
CA LYS A 57 -39.10 -2.06 -26.95
C LYS A 57 -39.61 -3.01 -28.02
N GLU A 58 -40.44 -2.47 -28.90
CA GLU A 58 -40.77 -3.12 -30.17
C GLU A 58 -39.68 -2.78 -31.19
N TRP A 59 -38.86 -3.78 -31.51
CA TRP A 59 -37.77 -3.66 -32.47
C TRP A 59 -38.28 -3.80 -33.90
N ARG A 60 -37.78 -2.95 -34.81
CA ARG A 60 -38.17 -2.99 -36.22
C ARG A 60 -36.95 -3.05 -37.13
N GLU A 61 -36.96 -4.01 -38.05
CA GLU A 61 -35.94 -4.12 -39.08
C GLU A 61 -36.18 -3.08 -40.18
N ILE A 62 -35.11 -2.39 -40.60
CA ILE A 62 -35.11 -1.53 -41.78
C ILE A 62 -34.05 -2.02 -42.79
N GLU A 63 -34.33 -1.87 -44.09
CA GLU A 63 -33.37 -2.21 -45.15
C GLU A 63 -32.44 -1.03 -45.49
N ASP A 64 -32.98 0.19 -45.43
CA ASP A 64 -32.26 1.43 -45.73
C ASP A 64 -32.77 2.61 -44.87
N GLY A 65 -31.93 3.63 -44.68
CA GLY A 65 -32.20 4.79 -43.83
C GLY A 65 -31.36 4.84 -42.55
N GLU A 66 -31.61 5.88 -41.73
CA GLU A 66 -30.95 6.05 -40.44
C GLU A 66 -31.58 5.16 -39.36
N LEU A 67 -30.72 4.60 -38.50
CA LEU A 67 -31.17 3.76 -37.40
C LEU A 67 -31.67 4.63 -36.26
N GLU A 68 -32.98 4.63 -36.02
CA GLU A 68 -33.58 5.16 -34.80
C GLU A 68 -33.34 4.23 -33.60
N ASP A 69 -33.69 4.68 -32.39
CA ASP A 69 -33.43 3.94 -31.14
C ASP A 69 -34.10 2.56 -31.07
N ASN A 70 -35.24 2.36 -31.73
CA ASN A 70 -35.95 1.07 -31.80
C ASN A 70 -35.78 0.35 -33.15
N TYR A 71 -34.90 0.85 -34.03
CA TYR A 71 -34.65 0.26 -35.34
C TYR A 71 -33.32 -0.49 -35.37
N PHE A 72 -33.28 -1.54 -36.17
CA PHE A 72 -32.07 -2.30 -36.46
C PHE A 72 -31.99 -2.63 -37.95
N LYS A 73 -30.77 -2.89 -38.43
CA LYS A 73 -30.52 -3.31 -39.81
C LYS A 73 -29.71 -4.59 -39.81
N VAL A 74 -30.11 -5.55 -40.63
CA VAL A 74 -29.43 -6.84 -40.72
C VAL A 74 -28.67 -6.92 -42.04
N ASP A 75 -27.37 -7.18 -41.95
CA ASP A 75 -26.55 -7.63 -43.08
C ASP A 75 -26.64 -9.15 -43.19
N TYR A 76 -27.57 -9.60 -44.03
CA TYR A 76 -27.80 -11.00 -44.36
C TYR A 76 -26.68 -11.66 -45.18
N LEU A 77 -25.62 -10.92 -45.55
CA LEU A 77 -24.44 -11.49 -46.19
C LEU A 77 -23.41 -11.92 -45.13
N MET A 78 -23.23 -11.10 -44.11
CA MET A 78 -22.20 -11.28 -43.07
C MET A 78 -22.74 -11.76 -41.72
N GLY A 79 -24.06 -11.76 -41.52
CA GLY A 79 -24.67 -12.08 -40.23
C GLY A 79 -24.46 -11.00 -39.16
N VAL A 80 -24.41 -9.74 -39.57
CA VAL A 80 -24.19 -8.60 -38.65
C VAL A 80 -25.49 -7.81 -38.50
N VAL A 81 -25.89 -7.54 -37.26
CA VAL A 81 -27.02 -6.67 -36.94
C VAL A 81 -26.48 -5.33 -36.44
N PHE A 82 -26.91 -4.24 -37.06
CA PHE A 82 -26.52 -2.87 -36.75
C PHE A 82 -27.61 -2.17 -35.95
N PHE A 83 -27.19 -1.37 -34.98
CA PHE A 83 -28.03 -0.61 -34.08
C PHE A 83 -27.59 0.85 -34.01
N ASN A 84 -28.50 1.73 -33.57
CA ASN A 84 -28.12 3.08 -33.13
C ASN A 84 -27.17 3.01 -31.91
N GLY A 85 -26.24 3.96 -31.80
CA GLY A 85 -25.34 4.08 -30.65
C GLY A 85 -26.03 4.24 -29.29
N SER A 86 -27.31 4.65 -29.26
CA SER A 86 -28.14 4.66 -28.04
C SER A 86 -28.37 3.28 -27.43
N ASN A 87 -28.12 2.21 -28.20
CA ASN A 87 -28.31 0.83 -27.79
C ASN A 87 -27.01 0.12 -27.39
N GLU A 88 -25.89 0.84 -27.32
CA GLU A 88 -24.60 0.30 -26.90
C GLU A 88 -24.67 -0.36 -25.51
N GLY A 89 -24.06 -1.53 -25.36
CA GLY A 89 -24.01 -2.27 -24.10
C GLY A 89 -25.31 -2.98 -23.70
N LYS A 90 -26.39 -2.87 -24.49
CA LYS A 90 -27.64 -3.58 -24.21
C LYS A 90 -27.52 -5.05 -24.63
N SER A 91 -28.04 -5.94 -23.80
CA SER A 91 -28.18 -7.36 -24.11
C SER A 91 -29.57 -7.61 -24.70
N LEU A 92 -29.60 -8.02 -25.97
CA LEU A 92 -30.82 -8.29 -26.73
C LEU A 92 -30.85 -9.75 -27.16
N THR A 93 -32.04 -10.31 -27.34
CA THR A 93 -32.25 -11.69 -27.79
C THR A 93 -32.63 -11.71 -29.25
N PHE A 94 -31.91 -12.52 -30.02
CA PHE A 94 -32.04 -12.66 -31.47
C PHE A 94 -32.57 -14.05 -31.80
N THR A 95 -33.68 -14.11 -32.53
CA THR A 95 -34.27 -15.36 -33.02
C THR A 95 -34.25 -15.36 -34.54
N TYR A 96 -33.66 -16.39 -35.16
CA TYR A 96 -33.50 -16.47 -36.61
C TYR A 96 -33.24 -17.91 -37.08
N GLN A 97 -33.32 -18.12 -38.40
CA GLN A 97 -32.91 -19.37 -39.07
C GLN A 97 -31.51 -19.18 -39.67
N GLY A 98 -30.53 -19.97 -39.25
CA GLY A 98 -29.16 -19.90 -39.74
C GLY A 98 -28.92 -20.69 -41.03
N GLU A 99 -28.19 -20.08 -41.97
CA GLU A 99 -27.72 -20.70 -43.22
C GLU A 99 -26.28 -21.25 -43.10
N GLY A 100 -25.66 -21.23 -41.93
CA GLY A 100 -24.23 -21.51 -41.76
C GLY A 100 -23.35 -20.25 -41.73
N ALA A 101 -22.03 -20.45 -41.67
CA ALA A 101 -21.05 -19.36 -41.53
C ALA A 101 -19.73 -19.70 -42.22
N SER A 102 -18.90 -18.67 -42.42
CA SER A 102 -17.52 -18.81 -42.91
C SER A 102 -16.54 -18.38 -41.82
N PHE A 103 -15.66 -19.29 -41.43
CA PHE A 103 -14.64 -19.12 -40.42
C PHE A 103 -13.26 -18.96 -41.07
N PHE A 104 -12.61 -17.86 -40.76
CA PHE A 104 -11.26 -17.56 -41.20
C PHE A 104 -10.29 -17.81 -40.05
N PRO A 105 -9.25 -18.65 -40.23
CA PRO A 105 -8.26 -18.87 -39.19
C PRO A 105 -7.45 -17.58 -38.96
N ALA A 106 -7.17 -17.27 -37.69
CA ALA A 106 -6.44 -16.06 -37.31
C ALA A 106 -5.02 -16.02 -37.91
N SER A 107 -4.42 -17.18 -38.19
CA SER A 107 -3.12 -17.30 -38.87
C SER A 107 -3.12 -16.72 -40.29
N ARG A 108 -4.28 -16.64 -40.95
CA ARG A 108 -4.43 -16.10 -42.31
C ARG A 108 -4.94 -14.65 -42.35
N ILE A 109 -5.29 -14.08 -41.20
CA ILE A 109 -5.69 -12.68 -41.08
C ILE A 109 -4.43 -11.87 -40.81
N TRP A 110 -3.98 -11.06 -41.77
CA TRP A 110 -2.82 -10.19 -41.60
C TRP A 110 -3.23 -8.85 -40.99
N ILE A 111 -2.42 -8.34 -40.08
CA ILE A 111 -2.61 -7.03 -39.44
C ILE A 111 -1.51 -6.03 -39.82
N LYS A 112 -0.38 -6.53 -40.32
CA LYS A 112 0.74 -5.70 -40.79
C LYS A 112 1.42 -6.31 -42.01
N ARG A 113 1.71 -5.46 -42.99
CA ARG A 113 2.30 -5.84 -44.27
C ARG A 113 3.36 -4.82 -44.71
N GLN A 114 4.41 -5.31 -45.37
CA GLN A 114 5.41 -4.48 -46.05
C GLN A 114 5.64 -5.02 -47.45
N GLY A 115 5.42 -4.18 -48.47
CA GLY A 115 5.48 -4.62 -49.87
C GLY A 115 4.48 -5.73 -50.15
N ASN A 116 4.92 -6.90 -50.61
CA ASN A 116 4.08 -8.09 -50.82
C ASN A 116 4.20 -9.14 -49.72
N MET A 117 4.87 -8.82 -48.60
CA MET A 117 5.13 -9.76 -47.51
C MET A 117 4.26 -9.44 -46.29
N VAL A 118 3.56 -10.45 -45.78
CA VAL A 118 2.88 -10.39 -44.49
C VAL A 118 3.95 -10.40 -43.39
N ILE A 119 3.92 -9.40 -42.52
CA ILE A 119 4.84 -9.30 -41.39
C ILE A 119 4.22 -9.90 -40.14
N GLU A 120 2.93 -9.66 -39.93
CA GLU A 120 2.25 -9.97 -38.67
C GLU A 120 0.82 -10.42 -38.95
N THR A 121 0.42 -11.50 -38.28
CA THR A 121 -0.92 -12.08 -38.37
C THR A 121 -1.65 -11.86 -37.05
N LEU A 122 -2.98 -11.97 -37.09
CA LEU A 122 -3.80 -11.89 -35.89
C LEU A 122 -3.43 -13.00 -34.90
N GLN A 123 -3.09 -14.21 -35.38
CA GLN A 123 -2.59 -15.28 -34.51
C GLN A 123 -1.31 -14.86 -33.77
N GLY A 124 -0.33 -14.29 -34.48
CA GLY A 124 0.91 -13.84 -33.83
C GLY A 124 0.66 -12.78 -32.76
N LEU A 125 -0.27 -11.85 -32.99
CA LEU A 125 -0.65 -10.87 -31.98
C LEU A 125 -1.34 -11.50 -30.77
N ILE A 126 -2.18 -12.52 -30.97
CA ILE A 126 -2.83 -13.26 -29.89
C ILE A 126 -1.78 -13.98 -29.05
N ASP A 127 -0.85 -14.70 -29.68
CA ASP A 127 0.22 -15.42 -28.99
C ASP A 127 1.09 -14.45 -28.17
N ASP A 128 1.49 -13.31 -28.76
CA ASP A 128 2.27 -12.27 -28.07
C ASP A 128 1.51 -11.67 -26.87
N ALA A 129 0.19 -11.51 -26.99
CA ALA A 129 -0.67 -11.01 -25.93
C ALA A 129 -0.82 -12.03 -24.78
N GLU A 130 -1.01 -13.31 -25.10
CA GLU A 130 -1.06 -14.39 -24.11
C GLU A 130 0.25 -14.47 -23.32
N ASP A 131 1.39 -14.44 -24.02
CA ASP A 131 2.71 -14.42 -23.42
C ASP A 131 2.91 -13.19 -22.51
N ALA A 132 2.42 -12.02 -22.92
CA ALA A 132 2.47 -10.82 -22.09
C ALA A 132 1.63 -10.95 -20.82
N ILE A 133 0.43 -11.54 -20.91
CA ILE A 133 -0.45 -11.80 -19.76
C ILE A 133 0.21 -12.77 -18.78
N ILE A 134 0.84 -13.83 -19.26
CA ILE A 134 1.57 -14.80 -18.42
C ILE A 134 2.67 -14.09 -17.63
N ARG A 135 3.50 -13.27 -18.30
CA ARG A 135 4.56 -12.49 -17.64
C ARG A 135 4.01 -11.52 -16.59
N ILE A 136 2.85 -10.91 -16.84
CA ILE A 136 2.20 -10.01 -15.88
C ILE A 136 1.76 -10.78 -14.63
N ASN A 137 1.14 -11.94 -14.81
CA ASN A 137 0.70 -12.78 -13.69
C ASN A 137 1.86 -13.25 -12.82
N GLU A 138 2.99 -13.63 -13.42
CA GLU A 138 4.21 -13.98 -12.68
C GLU A 138 4.74 -12.80 -11.85
N ARG A 139 4.74 -11.59 -12.41
CA ARG A 139 5.15 -10.37 -11.71
C ARG A 139 4.21 -10.00 -10.56
N ILE A 140 2.90 -10.20 -10.73
CA ILE A 140 1.91 -9.98 -9.66
C ILE A 140 2.19 -10.94 -8.50
N ALA A 141 2.38 -12.23 -8.79
CA ALA A 141 2.69 -13.22 -7.77
C ALA A 141 3.97 -12.87 -6.98
N GLU A 142 5.00 -12.35 -7.65
CA GLU A 142 6.22 -11.88 -6.98
C GLU A 142 5.97 -10.64 -6.10
N CYS A 143 5.20 -9.66 -6.61
CA CYS A 143 4.83 -8.47 -5.85
C CYS A 143 4.08 -8.83 -4.56
N GLU A 144 3.18 -9.82 -4.61
CA GLU A 144 2.47 -10.32 -3.44
C GLU A 144 3.41 -10.95 -2.41
N ARG A 145 4.43 -11.72 -2.84
CA ARG A 145 5.45 -12.27 -1.94
C ARG A 145 6.25 -11.17 -1.24
N VAL A 146 6.71 -10.18 -2.01
CA VAL A 146 7.44 -9.03 -1.47
C VAL A 146 6.59 -8.26 -0.47
N THR A 147 5.30 -8.04 -0.78
CA THR A 147 4.37 -7.33 0.11
C THR A 147 4.19 -8.08 1.43
N LYS A 148 3.98 -9.41 1.39
CA LYS A 148 3.91 -10.24 2.60
C LYS A 148 5.18 -10.11 3.45
N ARG A 149 6.35 -10.16 2.81
CA ARG A 149 7.63 -10.01 3.50
C ARG A 149 7.80 -8.63 4.14
N CYS A 150 7.40 -7.56 3.47
CA CYS A 150 7.43 -6.21 4.03
C CYS A 150 6.52 -6.09 5.27
N ILE A 151 5.34 -6.73 5.25
CA ILE A 151 4.43 -6.75 6.41
C ILE A 151 5.08 -7.44 7.60
N GLU A 152 5.71 -8.61 7.39
CA GLU A 152 6.44 -9.32 8.44
C GLU A 152 7.54 -8.47 9.06
N ILE A 153 8.38 -7.84 8.21
CA ILE A 153 9.46 -6.96 8.66
C ILE A 153 8.91 -5.75 9.42
N THR A 154 7.82 -5.15 8.94
CA THR A 154 7.18 -4.01 9.61
C THR A 154 6.69 -4.39 11.01
N ASN A 155 6.06 -5.55 11.14
CA ASN A 155 5.59 -6.06 12.43
C ASN A 155 6.76 -6.32 13.38
N TRP A 156 7.85 -6.92 12.87
CA TRP A 156 9.06 -7.14 13.64
C TRP A 156 9.68 -5.81 14.12
N CYS A 157 9.81 -4.81 13.25
CA CYS A 157 10.34 -3.50 13.62
C CYS A 157 9.47 -2.83 14.70
N ARG A 158 8.14 -2.93 14.59
CA ARG A 158 7.20 -2.41 15.60
C ARG A 158 7.42 -3.06 16.96
N GLN A 159 7.52 -4.39 16.99
CA GLN A 159 7.77 -5.12 18.23
C GLN A 159 9.15 -4.80 18.82
N ALA A 160 10.19 -4.71 18.00
CA ALA A 160 11.51 -4.31 18.45
C ALA A 160 11.55 -2.87 18.99
N THR A 161 10.70 -1.98 18.47
CA THR A 161 10.65 -0.57 18.90
C THR A 161 9.77 -0.36 20.13
N SER A 162 8.74 -1.18 20.36
CA SER A 162 7.88 -1.05 21.55
C SER A 162 8.67 -1.23 22.86
N ASP A 163 9.70 -2.08 22.86
CA ASP A 163 10.58 -2.24 24.01
C ASP A 163 11.35 -0.95 24.32
N TYR A 164 11.68 -0.15 23.29
CA TYR A 164 12.33 1.14 23.46
C TYR A 164 11.40 2.22 24.01
N GLU A 165 10.11 2.24 23.67
CA GLU A 165 9.15 3.19 24.26
C GLU A 165 9.05 3.01 25.78
N TYR A 166 8.94 1.76 26.24
CA TYR A 166 8.95 1.43 27.66
C TYR A 166 10.24 1.89 28.35
N VAL A 167 11.41 1.63 27.75
CA VAL A 167 12.70 2.07 28.31
C VAL A 167 12.78 3.59 28.33
N VAL A 168 12.34 4.29 27.29
CA VAL A 168 12.36 5.76 27.26
C VAL A 168 11.45 6.31 28.35
N GLU A 169 10.20 5.85 28.47
CA GLU A 169 9.28 6.31 29.52
C GLU A 169 9.83 6.03 30.94
N ASN A 170 10.41 4.85 31.16
CA ASN A 170 10.95 4.42 32.45
C ASN A 170 12.37 4.91 32.74
N THR A 171 13.05 5.60 31.82
CA THR A 171 14.36 6.21 32.05
C THR A 171 14.38 7.72 31.86
N ARG A 172 13.32 8.30 31.28
CA ARG A 172 13.21 9.74 31.04
C ARG A 172 13.26 10.51 32.35
N LYS A 173 14.21 11.43 32.45
CA LYS A 173 14.33 12.38 33.56
C LYS A 173 14.10 13.80 33.03
N ILE A 174 13.06 14.46 33.52
CA ILE A 174 12.75 15.86 33.25
C ILE A 174 12.90 16.61 34.58
N TYR A 175 14.05 17.24 34.77
CA TYR A 175 14.34 17.96 36.01
C TYR A 175 13.43 19.18 36.16
N LYS A 176 12.85 19.31 37.36
CA LYS A 176 12.01 20.42 37.79
C LYS A 176 12.70 21.19 38.93
N PRO A 177 12.29 22.44 39.19
CA PRO A 177 12.76 23.17 40.36
C PRO A 177 12.62 22.34 41.64
N SER A 178 13.67 22.35 42.45
CA SER A 178 13.71 21.65 43.73
C SER A 178 12.72 22.22 44.74
N VAL A 179 12.25 21.38 45.65
CA VAL A 179 11.41 21.77 46.79
C VAL A 179 12.14 21.53 48.11
N TYR A 180 11.64 22.07 49.22
CA TYR A 180 12.33 21.94 50.51
C TYR A 180 12.08 20.56 51.13
N THR A 181 10.83 20.13 51.28
CA THR A 181 10.43 18.84 51.85
C THR A 181 9.78 17.92 50.81
N PHE A 182 9.66 16.62 51.12
CA PHE A 182 8.94 15.68 50.24
C PHE A 182 7.45 16.03 50.09
N ALA A 183 6.81 16.52 51.16
CA ALA A 183 5.41 16.93 51.13
C ALA A 183 5.17 18.12 50.18
N ASP A 184 6.17 19.00 50.03
CA ASP A 184 6.09 20.15 49.14
C ASP A 184 6.05 19.76 47.65
N ILE A 185 6.45 18.54 47.31
CA ILE A 185 6.35 18.04 45.93
C ILE A 185 4.89 18.02 45.50
N GLN A 186 3.99 17.53 46.36
CA GLN A 186 2.57 17.37 46.02
C GLN A 186 1.84 18.72 45.95
N THR A 187 2.27 19.72 46.72
CA THR A 187 1.69 21.07 46.69
C THR A 187 2.22 21.88 45.50
N THR A 188 3.52 21.74 45.18
CA THR A 188 4.17 22.46 44.08
C THR A 188 3.86 21.84 42.71
N TYR A 189 3.71 20.51 42.66
CA TYR A 189 3.45 19.73 41.46
C TYR A 189 2.22 18.81 41.66
N PRO A 190 1.00 19.38 41.75
CA PRO A 190 -0.22 18.60 42.05
C PRO A 190 -0.66 17.67 40.90
N ASN A 191 -0.19 17.92 39.67
CA ASN A 191 -0.47 17.10 38.48
C ASN A 191 0.84 16.71 37.79
N PRO A 192 1.63 15.79 38.37
CA PRO A 192 2.91 15.38 37.81
C PRO A 192 2.75 14.56 36.52
N LEU A 193 3.70 14.68 35.60
CA LEU A 193 3.77 13.87 34.39
C LEU A 193 4.93 12.88 34.48
N ILE A 194 4.81 11.73 33.80
CA ILE A 194 5.83 10.67 33.80
C ILE A 194 7.21 11.24 33.45
N GLY A 195 8.20 10.86 34.26
CA GLY A 195 9.59 11.28 34.11
C GLY A 195 9.94 12.62 34.76
N TRP A 196 8.96 13.36 35.33
CA TRP A 196 9.27 14.53 36.15
C TRP A 196 10.16 14.13 37.31
N THR A 197 11.24 14.88 37.50
CA THR A 197 12.30 14.58 38.46
C THR A 197 12.53 15.81 39.34
N VAL A 198 12.35 15.67 40.65
CA VAL A 198 12.42 16.77 41.63
C VAL A 198 13.42 16.39 42.71
N ALA A 199 14.34 17.31 43.02
CA ALA A 199 15.23 17.16 44.15
C ALA A 199 14.62 17.82 45.40
N VAL A 200 14.65 17.10 46.53
CA VAL A 200 14.20 17.57 47.84
C VAL A 200 15.42 18.03 48.64
N LYS A 201 15.41 19.28 49.09
CA LYS A 201 16.57 19.91 49.76
C LYS A 201 16.84 19.32 51.14
N GLU A 202 15.80 19.03 51.91
CA GLU A 202 15.86 18.56 53.29
C GLU A 202 16.62 17.23 53.42
N ASN A 203 16.25 16.24 52.60
CA ASN A 203 16.84 14.90 52.64
C ASN A 203 17.86 14.64 51.52
N LYS A 204 18.07 15.61 50.62
CA LYS A 204 19.01 15.55 49.48
C LYS A 204 18.69 14.43 48.48
N THR A 205 17.47 13.92 48.48
CA THR A 205 17.02 12.84 47.60
C THR A 205 16.36 13.40 46.35
N VAL A 206 16.57 12.72 45.22
CA VAL A 206 15.90 12.98 43.95
C VAL A 206 14.78 11.96 43.77
N TYR A 207 13.58 12.47 43.59
CA TYR A 207 12.40 11.67 43.31
C TYR A 207 12.00 11.82 41.85
N ARG A 208 11.53 10.73 41.24
CA ARG A 208 10.97 10.73 39.89
C ARG A 208 9.52 10.26 39.94
N TRP A 209 8.65 10.90 39.18
CA TRP A 209 7.28 10.41 38.99
C TRP A 209 7.24 9.29 37.94
N ASP A 210 6.69 8.14 38.32
CA ASP A 210 6.55 6.96 37.43
C ASP A 210 5.17 6.84 36.76
N GLY A 211 4.22 7.71 37.12
CA GLY A 211 2.83 7.65 36.65
C GLY A 211 1.83 7.37 37.76
N PHE A 212 2.27 6.78 38.86
CA PHE A 212 1.46 6.43 40.03
C PHE A 212 2.00 7.04 41.31
N ASP A 213 3.33 6.99 41.51
CA ASP A 213 4.01 7.44 42.73
C ASP A 213 5.34 8.16 42.44
N TRP A 214 5.82 8.92 43.44
CA TRP A 214 7.17 9.49 43.45
C TRP A 214 8.16 8.46 43.96
N ILE A 215 8.94 7.89 43.05
CA ILE A 215 9.99 6.90 43.35
C ILE A 215 11.33 7.58 43.66
N ASP A 216 11.99 7.14 44.72
CA ASP A 216 13.37 7.52 45.04
C ASP A 216 14.31 6.94 43.96
N ILE A 217 15.08 7.80 43.31
CA ILE A 217 16.05 7.41 42.29
C ILE A 217 17.50 7.75 42.66
N GLY A 218 17.76 8.12 43.91
CA GLY A 218 19.09 8.40 44.45
C GLY A 218 19.27 9.84 44.95
N THR A 219 20.52 10.21 45.24
CA THR A 219 20.89 11.49 45.87
C THR A 219 21.16 12.58 44.82
N SER A 220 20.86 13.85 45.13
CA SER A 220 21.01 14.99 44.21
C SER A 220 22.45 15.51 44.19
N GLU A 221 23.11 15.45 43.03
CA GLU A 221 24.42 16.10 42.81
C GLU A 221 24.39 17.63 43.04
N ALA A 222 23.22 18.28 42.90
CA ALA A 222 23.08 19.73 43.12
C ALA A 222 23.04 20.14 44.60
N TYR A 223 22.85 19.20 45.53
CA TYR A 223 22.82 19.43 46.99
C TYR A 223 23.95 18.73 47.74
N GLU A 224 24.80 18.03 47.01
CA GLU A 224 26.11 17.60 47.48
C GLU A 224 27.12 18.65 47.01
N GLY A 225 27.84 19.26 47.96
CA GLY A 225 28.71 20.41 47.70
C GLY A 225 29.71 20.21 46.56
N PHE A 226 30.33 21.32 46.15
CA PHE A 226 31.38 21.29 45.15
C PHE A 226 32.58 20.49 45.67
N ASN A 227 33.24 19.77 44.75
CA ASN A 227 34.48 19.06 45.06
C ASN A 227 35.65 20.05 44.94
N ILE A 228 36.47 20.16 45.98
CA ILE A 228 37.77 20.84 45.88
C ILE A 228 38.82 19.77 45.58
N LEU A 229 39.67 20.05 44.60
CA LEU A 229 40.89 19.28 44.40
C LEU A 229 42.05 20.06 45.03
N LEU A 230 42.60 19.52 46.10
CA LEU A 230 43.88 19.95 46.67
C LEU A 230 44.96 19.26 45.84
N SER A 231 45.74 19.98 45.03
CA SER A 231 46.78 19.37 44.20
C SER A 231 47.78 20.42 43.74
N ALA A 232 49.07 20.07 43.71
CA ALA A 232 50.10 20.90 43.09
C ALA A 232 49.97 20.96 41.54
N VAL A 233 49.25 20.01 40.94
CA VAL A 233 49.05 19.87 39.49
C VAL A 233 47.62 20.27 39.13
N GLU A 234 47.49 21.10 38.09
CA GLU A 234 46.22 21.55 37.53
C GLU A 234 45.35 20.35 37.07
N PRO A 235 44.06 20.30 37.44
CA PRO A 235 43.16 19.26 36.97
C PRO A 235 42.85 19.40 35.48
N PHE A 236 42.83 18.28 34.76
CA PHE A 236 42.42 18.23 33.34
C PHE A 236 40.93 18.54 33.11
N ASN A 237 40.11 18.65 34.15
CA ASN A 237 38.66 18.90 34.08
C ASN A 237 38.30 20.17 34.86
N THR A 238 37.51 21.07 34.25
CA THR A 238 37.09 22.37 34.79
C THR A 238 36.00 22.30 35.87
N ASN A 239 35.50 21.11 36.22
CA ASN A 239 34.42 20.94 37.20
C ASN A 239 34.88 20.92 38.68
N TYR A 240 36.09 21.40 38.98
CA TYR A 240 36.64 21.46 40.32
C TYR A 240 37.05 22.88 40.68
N VAL A 241 36.85 23.26 41.95
CA VAL A 241 37.59 24.40 42.51
C VAL A 241 38.98 23.87 42.86
N TRP A 242 40.00 24.33 42.13
CA TRP A 242 41.37 23.90 42.34
C TRP A 242 42.05 24.77 43.40
N TYR A 243 42.60 24.14 44.43
CA TYR A 243 43.42 24.80 45.44
C TYR A 243 44.86 24.29 45.30
N GLN A 244 45.74 25.19 44.86
CA GLN A 244 47.13 24.90 44.58
C GLN A 244 47.98 25.03 45.84
N ASP A 245 48.47 23.91 46.35
CA ASP A 245 49.42 23.86 47.46
C ASP A 245 50.46 22.77 47.18
N GLU A 246 51.74 23.14 47.21
CA GLU A 246 52.88 22.27 46.91
C GLU A 246 53.19 21.26 48.03
N GLY A 247 52.66 21.48 49.24
CA GLY A 247 52.87 20.60 50.40
C GLY A 247 51.81 19.51 50.58
N LEU A 248 50.72 19.54 49.80
CA LEU A 248 49.60 18.63 49.96
C LEU A 248 49.63 17.48 48.93
N ILE A 249 49.38 16.26 49.40
CA ILE A 249 49.17 15.10 48.53
C ILE A 249 47.82 15.29 47.82
N PRO A 250 47.73 15.03 46.50
CA PRO A 250 46.48 15.17 45.77
C PRO A 250 45.34 14.35 46.39
N GLU A 251 44.37 15.03 46.99
CA GLU A 251 43.21 14.40 47.59
C GLU A 251 41.94 15.13 47.18
N LYS A 252 40.93 14.35 46.79
CA LYS A 252 39.59 14.87 46.52
C LYS A 252 38.88 15.01 47.85
N GLN A 253 38.67 16.24 48.29
CA GLN A 253 37.91 16.52 49.50
C GLN A 253 36.58 17.20 49.14
N ARG A 254 35.50 16.69 49.75
CA ARG A 254 34.14 17.18 49.57
C ARG A 254 33.89 18.35 50.52
N VAL A 255 33.38 19.46 50.00
CA VAL A 255 33.02 20.60 50.84
C VAL A 255 31.63 20.41 51.42
N VAL A 256 31.52 20.59 52.73
CA VAL A 256 30.24 20.54 53.44
C VAL A 256 29.85 21.94 53.90
N ILE A 257 28.61 22.33 53.64
CA ILE A 257 28.05 23.59 54.15
C ILE A 257 27.63 23.35 55.60
N SER A 258 28.15 24.15 56.53
CA SER A 258 27.87 24.02 57.97
C SER A 258 28.03 25.38 58.66
N ASN A 259 27.21 25.66 59.68
CA ASN A 259 27.38 26.84 60.54
C ASN A 259 28.27 26.55 61.76
N VAL A 260 28.82 25.33 61.83
CA VAL A 260 29.69 24.88 62.92
C VAL A 260 30.88 24.17 62.32
N ALA A 261 32.09 24.52 62.77
CA ALA A 261 33.32 23.89 62.35
C ALA A 261 33.30 22.39 62.67
N PRO A 262 33.57 21.50 61.69
CA PRO A 262 33.65 20.06 61.91
C PRO A 262 34.87 19.70 62.76
N GLU A 263 34.72 18.68 63.60
CA GLU A 263 35.72 18.32 64.63
C GLU A 263 37.06 17.81 64.08
N SER A 264 37.15 17.33 62.83
CA SER A 264 38.44 17.17 62.14
C SER A 264 38.31 16.95 60.62
N GLY A 265 39.32 17.41 59.87
CA GLY A 265 39.71 16.93 58.53
C GLY A 265 38.79 17.25 57.35
N ALA A 266 37.62 17.84 57.57
CA ALA A 266 36.69 18.20 56.50
C ALA A 266 36.84 19.66 56.08
N VAL A 267 36.79 19.92 54.77
CA VAL A 267 36.64 21.28 54.26
C VAL A 267 35.18 21.68 54.41
N TRP A 268 34.95 22.81 55.07
CA TRP A 268 33.61 23.34 55.30
C TRP A 268 33.57 24.83 54.94
N TYR A 269 32.37 25.31 54.68
CA TYR A 269 32.11 26.73 54.43
C TYR A 269 30.97 27.18 55.36
N GLU A 270 31.25 28.24 56.13
CA GLU A 270 30.31 28.95 57.01
C GLU A 270 29.48 29.92 56.18
N ILE A 271 28.15 29.83 56.28
CA ILE A 271 27.26 30.82 55.67
C ILE A 271 27.02 31.93 56.70
N ASP A 272 27.43 33.16 56.37
CA ASP A 272 27.06 34.38 57.11
C ASP A 272 25.53 34.62 57.15
#